data_AF-A0AAW8CT37-F1
#
_entry.id   AF-A0AAW8CT37-F1
#
_cell.length_a   1.000
_cell.length_b   1.000
_cell.length_c   1.000
_cell.angle_alpha   90.00
_cell.angle_beta   90.00
_cell.angle_gamma   90.00
#
_symmetry.space_group_name_H-M   'P 1'
#
loop_
_entity.id
_entity.type
_entity.pdbx_description
1 polymer ?
#
loop_
_entity_poly.entity_id
_entity_poly.type
_entity_poly.pdbx_seq_one_letter_code
_entity_poly.pdbx_strand_id
1 'polypeptide(L)'
;MNGTDDHDPLRERREAMTAWERGLRPKRDRHWALWLALAALLVFLLFRGAEWLLAQRASSRPAQQRPAAQPAPIGRAAPVPPSPSPAPAPPDTFEVTKCLTPSGKAAYSDGPCPPGSRATTVRLRRDVNIADGMSVAEREASNRNNTAIAEQQQQYERQVARNVDSAMAECSQLDEYVKRLDAAARQPQDVYSQDRLRSERHAARDRRFRLGCQ
;
A
#
# COMPACT_ATOMS: atom_id res chain seq x y z
N MET A 1 66.88 -35.16 -27.76
CA MET A 1 65.95 -34.02 -27.78
C MET A 1 64.54 -34.56 -27.85
N ASN A 2 63.66 -33.98 -27.04
CA ASN A 2 62.20 -34.11 -26.96
C ASN A 2 61.65 -35.46 -26.47
N GLY A 3 60.71 -35.53 -25.54
CA GLY A 3 59.98 -34.50 -24.80
C GLY A 3 58.96 -35.23 -23.92
N THR A 4 58.85 -34.82 -22.66
CA THR A 4 57.90 -35.36 -21.68
C THR A 4 56.49 -34.93 -22.05
N ASP A 5 55.59 -35.89 -22.25
CA ASP A 5 54.14 -35.67 -22.34
C ASP A 5 53.61 -35.27 -20.95
N ASP A 6 53.58 -33.96 -20.68
CA ASP A 6 52.80 -33.36 -19.61
C ASP A 6 51.31 -33.41 -20.00
N HIS A 7 50.62 -34.44 -19.52
CA HIS A 7 49.17 -34.55 -19.67
C HIS A 7 48.50 -33.71 -18.58
N ASP A 8 48.15 -32.46 -18.90
CA ASP A 8 47.46 -31.52 -18.00
C ASP A 8 45.94 -31.77 -18.01
N PRO A 9 45.35 -32.33 -16.93
CA PRO A 9 43.92 -32.64 -16.85
C PRO A 9 43.02 -31.38 -16.73
N LEU A 10 43.61 -30.18 -16.59
CA LEU A 10 42.84 -28.93 -16.43
C LEU A 10 42.53 -28.25 -17.77
N ARG A 11 43.05 -28.78 -18.88
CA ARG A 11 42.80 -28.26 -20.25
C ARG A 11 41.70 -28.97 -21.02
N GLU A 12 40.96 -29.90 -20.41
CA GLU A 12 39.76 -30.46 -21.02
C GLU A 12 38.69 -29.37 -21.20
N ARG A 13 38.58 -28.91 -22.44
CA ARG A 13 37.52 -28.04 -22.92
C ARG A 13 36.21 -28.80 -22.76
N ARG A 14 35.42 -28.44 -21.73
CA ARG A 14 34.07 -28.96 -21.42
C ARG A 14 33.42 -29.61 -22.64
N GLU A 15 33.35 -30.94 -22.61
CA GLU A 15 32.68 -31.72 -23.66
C GLU A 15 31.28 -31.15 -23.92
N ALA A 16 30.88 -31.14 -25.19
CA ALA A 16 29.54 -30.73 -25.56
C ALA A 16 28.52 -31.63 -24.85
N MET A 17 27.70 -31.03 -23.98
CA MET A 17 26.70 -31.72 -23.16
C MET A 17 26.04 -32.89 -23.89
N THR A 18 26.06 -34.04 -23.22
CA THR A 18 25.58 -35.31 -23.76
C THR A 18 24.08 -35.26 -24.08
N ALA A 19 23.61 -36.09 -25.01
CA ALA A 19 22.21 -36.05 -25.45
C ALA A 19 21.20 -36.35 -24.32
N TRP A 20 21.60 -37.14 -23.32
CA TRP A 20 20.76 -37.49 -22.19
C TRP A 20 20.59 -36.33 -21.19
N GLU A 21 21.64 -35.51 -20.95
CA GLU A 21 21.55 -34.28 -20.12
C GLU A 21 20.59 -33.24 -20.72
N ARG A 22 20.50 -33.18 -22.04
CA ARG A 22 19.51 -32.32 -22.73
C ARG A 22 18.07 -32.80 -22.50
N GLY A 23 17.86 -34.10 -22.29
CA GLY A 23 16.54 -34.70 -22.06
C GLY A 23 15.94 -34.39 -20.68
N LEU A 24 16.79 -34.10 -19.68
CA LEU A 24 16.36 -33.81 -18.31
C LEU A 24 15.88 -32.38 -18.09
N ARG A 25 16.06 -31.47 -19.07
CA ARG A 25 15.55 -30.11 -18.92
C ARG A 25 14.05 -30.08 -19.14
N PRO A 26 13.24 -29.59 -18.18
CA PRO A 26 11.82 -29.38 -18.41
C PRO A 26 11.69 -28.42 -19.60
N LYS A 27 11.02 -28.87 -20.66
CA LYS A 27 10.68 -28.01 -21.79
C LYS A 27 9.82 -26.89 -21.23
N ARG A 28 10.42 -25.71 -21.08
CA ARG A 28 9.73 -24.49 -20.64
C ARG A 28 8.69 -24.18 -21.69
N ASP A 29 7.49 -24.67 -21.47
CA ASP A 29 6.39 -24.52 -22.41
C ASP A 29 6.09 -23.03 -22.54
N ARG A 30 6.44 -22.41 -23.66
CA ARG A 30 6.41 -20.94 -23.80
C ARG A 30 4.98 -20.42 -24.01
N HIS A 31 4.05 -21.33 -24.27
CA HIS A 31 2.67 -21.02 -24.59
C HIS A 31 1.86 -20.57 -23.36
N TRP A 32 2.08 -21.15 -22.17
CA TRP A 32 1.33 -20.71 -20.96
C TRP A 32 1.67 -19.27 -20.56
N ALA A 33 2.94 -18.87 -20.69
CA ALA A 33 3.37 -17.49 -20.41
C ALA A 33 2.75 -16.49 -21.39
N LEU A 34 2.60 -16.86 -22.67
CA LEU A 34 1.92 -16.05 -23.68
C LEU A 34 0.41 -15.93 -23.38
N TRP A 35 -0.24 -17.03 -22.98
CA TRP A 35 -1.64 -17.02 -22.57
C TRP A 35 -1.89 -16.15 -21.34
N LEU A 36 -1.00 -16.21 -20.34
CA LEU A 36 -1.08 -15.33 -19.17
C LEU A 36 -0.86 -13.86 -19.54
N ALA A 37 0.09 -13.56 -20.43
CA ALA A 37 0.30 -12.19 -20.90
C ALA A 37 -0.91 -11.66 -21.67
N LEU A 38 -1.53 -12.48 -22.53
CA LEU A 38 -2.76 -12.13 -23.23
C LEU A 38 -3.94 -11.91 -22.29
N ALA A 39 -4.10 -12.79 -21.28
CA ALA A 39 -5.15 -12.65 -20.27
C ALA A 39 -4.96 -11.37 -19.45
N ALA A 40 -3.73 -11.08 -19.01
CA ALA A 40 -3.41 -9.86 -18.28
C ALA A 40 -3.67 -8.59 -19.13
N LEU A 41 -3.30 -8.62 -20.42
CA LEU A 41 -3.57 -7.52 -21.35
C LEU A 41 -5.07 -7.29 -21.52
N LEU A 42 -5.86 -8.36 -21.69
CA LEU A 42 -7.31 -8.28 -21.84
C LEU A 42 -7.97 -7.65 -20.59
N VAL A 43 -7.59 -8.12 -19.40
CA VAL A 43 -8.10 -7.56 -18.13
C VAL A 43 -7.72 -6.09 -18.00
N PHE A 44 -6.49 -5.72 -18.35
CA PHE A 44 -6.03 -4.33 -18.31
C PHE A 44 -6.85 -3.42 -19.25
N LEU A 45 -7.14 -3.88 -20.47
CA LEU A 45 -7.97 -3.12 -21.42
C LEU A 45 -9.42 -2.99 -20.95
N LEU A 46 -10.01 -4.05 -20.38
CA LEU A 46 -11.35 -4.00 -19.79
C LEU A 46 -11.41 -3.01 -18.62
N PHE A 47 -10.39 -3.00 -17.76
CA PHE A 47 -10.29 -2.06 -16.66
C PHE A 47 -10.23 -0.61 -17.15
N ARG A 48 -9.37 -0.31 -18.14
CA ARG A 48 -9.30 1.03 -18.75
C ARG A 48 -10.59 1.44 -19.44
N GLY A 49 -11.27 0.50 -20.11
CA GLY A 49 -12.57 0.75 -20.73
C GLY A 49 -13.67 1.06 -19.70
N ALA A 50 -13.68 0.36 -18.56
CA ALA A 50 -14.62 0.61 -17.47
C ALA A 50 -14.41 1.98 -16.82
N GLU A 51 -13.17 2.34 -16.50
CA GLU A 51 -12.80 3.67 -16.00
C GLU A 51 -13.27 4.79 -16.94
N TRP A 52 -13.01 4.62 -18.24
CA TRP A 52 -13.42 5.59 -19.27
C TRP A 52 -14.95 5.73 -19.37
N LEU A 53 -15.69 4.62 -19.28
CA LEU A 53 -17.15 4.62 -19.31
C LEU A 53 -17.76 5.28 -18.05
N LEU A 54 -17.16 5.05 -16.88
CA LEU A 54 -17.57 5.69 -15.63
C LEU A 54 -17.31 7.20 -15.65
N ALA A 55 -16.16 7.63 -16.16
CA ALA A 55 -15.83 9.04 -16.34
C ALA A 55 -16.80 9.77 -17.29
N GLN A 56 -17.24 9.09 -18.35
CA GLN A 56 -18.29 9.61 -19.24
C GLN A 56 -19.63 9.76 -18.53
N ARG A 57 -20.08 8.72 -17.80
CA ARG A 57 -21.36 8.79 -17.07
C ARG A 57 -21.40 9.91 -16.04
N ALA A 58 -20.26 10.20 -15.39
CA ALA A 58 -20.14 11.33 -14.48
C ALA A 58 -20.29 12.68 -15.21
N SER A 59 -19.70 12.80 -16.40
CA SER A 59 -19.78 14.01 -17.24
C SER A 59 -21.15 14.20 -17.90
N SER A 60 -21.86 13.10 -18.18
CA SER A 60 -23.16 13.13 -18.86
C SER A 60 -24.36 13.28 -17.93
N ARG A 61 -24.19 13.38 -16.61
CA ARG A 61 -25.32 13.60 -15.68
C ARG A 61 -25.88 15.00 -15.93
N PRO A 62 -27.08 15.15 -16.52
CA PRO A 62 -27.68 16.46 -16.72
C PRO A 62 -27.90 17.08 -15.35
N ALA A 63 -27.54 18.36 -15.20
CA ALA A 63 -27.86 19.13 -14.01
C ALA A 63 -29.39 19.09 -13.80
N GLN A 64 -29.82 18.25 -12.87
CA GLN A 64 -31.21 18.09 -12.50
C GLN A 64 -31.63 19.40 -11.84
N GLN A 65 -32.26 20.27 -12.64
CA GLN A 65 -32.86 21.52 -12.19
C GLN A 65 -33.82 21.18 -11.05
N ARG A 66 -33.46 21.60 -9.83
CA ARG A 66 -34.38 21.61 -8.70
C ARG A 66 -35.59 22.46 -9.09
N PRO A 67 -36.83 21.95 -8.95
CA PRO A 67 -38.01 22.78 -9.15
C PRO A 67 -37.99 23.93 -8.14
N ALA A 68 -38.10 25.16 -8.64
CA ALA A 68 -38.35 26.32 -7.80
C ALA A 68 -39.68 26.10 -7.07
N ALA A 69 -39.64 26.09 -5.73
CA ALA A 69 -40.82 26.02 -4.89
C ALA A 69 -41.69 27.27 -5.14
N GLN A 70 -42.96 27.05 -5.44
CA GLN A 70 -43.96 28.10 -5.63
C GLN A 70 -44.20 28.84 -4.30
N PRO A 71 -44.41 30.17 -4.32
CA PRO A 71 -44.77 30.90 -3.12
C PRO A 71 -46.24 30.68 -2.74
N ALA A 72 -46.49 30.45 -1.45
CA ALA A 72 -47.82 30.35 -0.84
C ALA A 72 -48.52 31.74 -0.73
N PRO A 73 -49.85 31.79 -0.53
CA PRO A 73 -50.61 33.03 -0.61
C PRO A 73 -50.33 33.99 0.54
N ILE A 74 -50.42 35.28 0.20
CA ILE A 74 -50.10 36.45 1.00
C ILE A 74 -51.03 36.57 2.21
N GLY A 75 -50.51 36.22 3.39
CA GLY A 75 -51.04 36.69 4.67
C GLY A 75 -50.49 38.07 4.99
N ARG A 76 -51.37 39.02 5.24
CA ARG A 76 -51.10 40.45 5.52
C ARG A 76 -50.07 40.61 6.66
N ALA A 77 -48.83 40.94 6.32
CA ALA A 77 -47.77 41.26 7.28
C ALA A 77 -47.71 42.78 7.53
N ALA A 78 -47.60 43.14 8.81
CA ALA A 78 -47.36 44.50 9.28
C ALA A 78 -46.06 45.10 8.69
N PRO A 79 -45.89 46.43 8.65
CA PRO A 79 -44.69 47.05 8.09
C PRO A 79 -43.49 46.70 8.99
N VAL A 80 -42.62 45.81 8.50
CA VAL A 80 -41.32 45.54 9.11
C VAL A 80 -40.36 46.63 8.60
N PRO A 81 -39.60 47.32 9.48
CA PRO A 81 -38.61 48.29 9.05
C PRO A 81 -37.55 47.62 8.16
N PRO A 82 -36.95 48.37 7.20
CA PRO A 82 -35.98 47.79 6.27
C PRO A 82 -34.79 47.20 7.04
N SER A 83 -34.60 45.88 6.92
CA SER A 83 -33.38 45.23 7.38
C SER A 83 -32.17 45.85 6.67
N PRO A 84 -31.08 46.15 7.38
CA PRO A 84 -29.84 46.58 6.75
C PRO A 84 -29.35 45.46 5.83
N SER A 85 -29.03 45.84 4.59
CA SER A 85 -28.38 44.96 3.61
C SER A 85 -27.19 44.23 4.25
N PRO A 86 -27.03 42.90 4.05
CA PRO A 86 -25.87 42.20 4.56
C PRO A 86 -24.61 42.84 3.97
N ALA A 87 -23.71 43.29 4.84
CA ALA A 87 -22.43 43.83 4.43
C ALA A 87 -21.70 42.81 3.53
N PRO A 88 -20.98 43.27 2.49
CA PRO A 88 -20.21 42.37 1.64
C PRO A 88 -19.24 41.57 2.50
N ALA A 89 -19.24 40.24 2.32
CA ALA A 89 -18.29 39.36 2.98
C ALA A 89 -16.87 39.86 2.72
N PRO A 90 -15.98 39.88 3.73
CA PRO A 90 -14.61 40.30 3.53
C PRO A 90 -13.94 39.41 2.47
N PRO A 91 -13.01 39.96 1.67
CA PRO A 91 -12.34 39.18 0.64
C PRO A 91 -11.60 37.98 1.24
N ASP A 92 -11.80 36.81 0.64
CA ASP A 92 -11.15 35.54 0.99
C ASP A 92 -9.61 35.56 0.81
N THR A 93 -9.10 36.65 0.23
CA THR A 93 -7.67 36.87 0.01
C THR A 93 -7.16 38.06 0.81
N PHE A 94 -5.92 37.97 1.27
CA PHE A 94 -5.18 39.06 1.91
C PHE A 94 -3.84 39.26 1.22
N GLU A 95 -3.32 40.47 1.32
CA GLU A 95 -2.08 40.88 0.66
C GLU A 95 -0.97 40.99 1.70
N VAL A 96 0.19 40.39 1.41
CA VAL A 96 1.40 40.49 2.23
C VAL A 96 2.52 41.03 1.34
N THR A 97 3.32 41.95 1.89
CA THR A 97 4.44 42.55 1.14
C THR A 97 5.66 41.64 1.25
N LYS A 98 6.18 41.19 0.11
CA LYS A 98 7.49 40.55 0.00
C LYS A 98 8.55 41.61 -0.22
N CYS A 99 9.46 41.75 0.73
CA CYS A 99 10.62 42.62 0.69
C CYS A 99 11.85 41.84 0.27
N LEU A 100 12.49 42.25 -0.82
CA LEU A 100 13.73 41.67 -1.34
C LEU A 100 14.89 42.65 -1.12
N THR A 101 15.87 42.27 -0.31
CA THR A 101 17.08 43.08 -0.09
C THR A 101 18.00 43.03 -1.31
N PRO A 102 18.90 44.02 -1.48
CA PRO A 102 19.93 43.98 -2.53
C PRO A 102 20.85 42.75 -2.43
N SER A 103 21.02 42.21 -1.22
CA SER A 103 21.75 40.97 -0.96
C SER A 103 20.97 39.70 -1.34
N GLY A 104 19.76 39.82 -1.88
CA GLY A 104 18.93 38.71 -2.34
C GLY A 104 18.11 38.01 -1.25
N LYS A 105 18.09 38.52 0.00
CA LYS A 105 17.27 37.96 1.07
C LYS A 105 15.82 38.41 0.93
N ALA A 106 14.88 37.49 1.18
CA ALA A 106 13.45 37.77 1.14
C ALA A 106 12.86 37.76 2.56
N ALA A 107 12.08 38.79 2.90
CA ALA A 107 11.26 38.85 4.10
C ALA A 107 9.82 39.16 3.72
N TYR A 108 8.84 38.62 4.45
CA TYR A 108 7.42 38.92 4.27
C TYR A 108 6.96 39.79 5.44
N SER A 109 6.27 40.88 5.15
CA SER A 109 5.86 41.90 6.12
C SER A 109 4.48 42.44 5.77
N ASP A 110 3.68 42.74 6.80
CA ASP A 110 2.42 43.47 6.66
C ASP A 110 2.65 45.00 6.56
N GLY A 111 3.89 45.46 6.79
CA GLY A 111 4.29 46.86 6.74
C GLY A 111 5.22 47.19 5.55
N PRO A 112 5.64 48.46 5.43
CA PRO A 112 6.51 48.92 4.35
C PRO A 112 7.89 48.23 4.41
N CYS A 113 8.50 48.03 3.23
CA CYS A 113 9.83 47.46 3.14
C CYS A 113 10.92 48.46 3.59
N PRO A 114 12.02 47.96 4.18
CA PRO A 114 13.15 48.81 4.55
C PRO A 114 13.79 49.48 3.31
N PRO A 115 14.39 50.66 3.47
CA PRO A 115 14.96 51.43 2.36
C PRO A 115 16.02 50.62 1.59
N GLY A 116 16.01 50.76 0.26
CA GLY A 116 16.87 49.99 -0.63
C GLY A 116 16.36 48.58 -0.96
N SER A 117 15.22 48.16 -0.41
CA SER A 117 14.59 46.87 -0.72
C SER A 117 13.56 47.00 -1.84
N ARG A 118 13.41 45.96 -2.66
CA ARG A 118 12.32 45.86 -3.64
C ARG A 118 11.07 45.26 -2.99
N ALA A 119 9.95 45.97 -3.06
CA ALA A 119 8.66 45.50 -2.58
C ALA A 119 7.87 44.81 -3.71
N THR A 120 7.30 43.64 -3.42
CA THR A 120 6.37 42.93 -4.30
C THR A 120 5.18 42.44 -3.47
N THR A 121 3.95 42.70 -3.92
CA THR A 121 2.74 42.23 -3.21
C THR A 121 2.43 40.78 -3.54
N VAL A 122 2.12 39.97 -2.53
CA VAL A 122 1.70 38.58 -2.66
C VAL A 122 0.27 38.43 -2.13
N ARG A 123 -0.65 37.94 -2.97
CA ARG A 123 -2.02 37.61 -2.56
C ARG A 123 -2.10 36.17 -2.06
N LEU A 124 -2.55 36.02 -0.83
CA LEU A 124 -2.71 34.75 -0.12
C LEU A 124 -4.18 34.52 0.18
N ARG A 125 -4.61 33.27 0.22
CA ARG A 125 -5.97 32.91 0.66
C ARG A 125 -5.99 32.73 2.18
N ARG A 126 -7.08 33.15 2.83
CA ARG A 126 -7.22 33.07 4.30
C ARG A 126 -7.58 31.66 4.77
N ASP A 127 -8.27 30.89 3.93
CA ASP A 127 -8.78 29.57 4.25
C ASP A 127 -7.75 28.45 4.02
N VAL A 128 -6.60 28.75 3.42
CA VAL A 128 -5.52 27.81 3.08
C VAL A 128 -4.28 28.11 3.91
N ASN A 129 -3.68 27.08 4.49
CA ASN A 129 -2.39 27.21 5.17
C ASN A 129 -1.25 27.31 4.13
N ILE A 130 -0.39 28.30 4.32
CA ILE A 130 0.68 28.66 3.37
C ILE A 130 1.76 27.56 3.29
N ALA A 131 1.96 26.77 4.35
CA ALA A 131 3.01 25.76 4.42
C ALA A 131 2.65 24.47 3.66
N ASP A 132 1.40 24.01 3.80
CA ASP A 132 0.94 22.74 3.23
C ASP A 132 -0.06 22.91 2.07
N GLY A 133 -0.52 24.14 1.81
CA GLY A 133 -1.47 24.44 0.75
C GLY A 133 -2.86 23.86 1.00
N MET A 134 -3.14 23.34 2.20
CA MET A 134 -4.43 22.74 2.54
C MET A 134 -5.32 23.71 3.29
N SER A 135 -6.60 23.69 2.93
CA SER A 135 -7.64 24.28 3.74
C SER A 135 -7.87 23.50 5.04
N VAL A 136 -8.54 24.13 6.01
CA VAL A 136 -8.90 23.49 7.28
C VAL A 136 -9.74 22.23 7.03
N ALA A 137 -10.71 22.31 6.13
CA ALA A 137 -11.58 21.18 5.78
C ALA A 137 -10.83 20.01 5.13
N GLU A 138 -9.87 20.31 4.24
CA GLU A 138 -9.02 19.30 3.62
C GLU A 138 -8.10 18.62 4.64
N ARG A 139 -7.53 19.40 5.58
CA ARG A 139 -6.71 18.84 6.65
C ARG A 139 -7.51 17.92 7.57
N GLU A 140 -8.73 18.31 7.94
CA GLU A 140 -9.63 17.47 8.72
C GLU A 140 -10.05 16.20 7.99
N ALA A 141 -10.30 16.27 6.68
CA ALA A 141 -10.57 15.09 5.86
C ALA A 141 -9.35 14.17 5.78
N SER A 142 -8.15 14.73 5.59
CA SER A 142 -6.88 13.99 5.59
C SER A 142 -6.64 13.29 6.92
N ASN A 143 -6.81 14.01 8.03
CA ASN A 143 -6.66 13.44 9.38
C ASN A 143 -7.62 12.28 9.60
N ARG A 144 -8.90 12.41 9.22
CA ARG A 144 -9.90 11.33 9.34
C ARG A 144 -9.54 10.10 8.49
N ASN A 145 -9.04 10.30 7.29
CA ASN A 145 -8.60 9.19 6.43
C ASN A 145 -7.36 8.50 7.01
N ASN A 146 -6.39 9.28 7.49
CA ASN A 146 -5.19 8.76 8.10
C ASN A 146 -5.49 7.97 9.38
N THR A 147 -6.43 8.43 10.22
CA THR A 147 -6.84 7.69 11.41
C THR A 147 -7.50 6.35 11.05
N ALA A 148 -8.36 6.32 10.04
CA ALA A 148 -9.01 5.08 9.60
C ALA A 148 -7.99 4.05 9.09
N ILE A 149 -6.99 4.50 8.31
CA ILE A 149 -5.90 3.62 7.83
C ILE A 149 -5.04 3.13 9.00
N ALA A 150 -4.70 4.01 9.95
CA ALA A 150 -3.92 3.65 11.13
C ALA A 150 -4.66 2.62 12.00
N GLU A 151 -5.97 2.79 12.20
CA GLU A 151 -6.80 1.82 12.93
C GLU A 151 -6.83 0.46 12.22
N GLN A 152 -7.02 0.44 10.90
CA GLN A 152 -7.00 -0.78 10.11
C GLN A 152 -5.64 -1.50 10.23
N GLN A 153 -4.54 -0.76 10.17
CA GLN A 153 -3.20 -1.32 10.32
C GLN A 153 -3.00 -1.92 11.72
N GLN A 154 -3.42 -1.23 12.78
CA GLN A 154 -3.34 -1.76 14.14
C GLN A 154 -4.16 -3.05 14.31
N GLN A 155 -5.34 -3.14 13.70
CA GLN A 155 -6.14 -4.36 13.74
C GLN A 155 -5.45 -5.52 13.03
N TYR A 156 -4.85 -5.27 11.87
CA TYR A 156 -4.07 -6.25 11.12
C TYR A 156 -2.86 -6.75 11.94
N GLU A 157 -2.10 -5.83 12.54
CA GLU A 157 -0.95 -6.17 13.39
C GLU A 157 -1.36 -7.03 14.59
N ARG A 158 -2.48 -6.73 15.25
CA ARG A 158 -3.02 -7.57 16.33
C ARG A 158 -3.41 -8.97 15.84
N GLN A 159 -3.94 -9.08 14.62
CA GLN A 159 -4.28 -10.38 14.04
C GLN A 159 -3.02 -11.19 13.73
N VAL A 160 -1.99 -10.56 13.15
CA VAL A 160 -0.70 -11.19 12.88
C VAL A 160 -0.05 -11.64 14.19
N ALA A 161 -0.02 -10.80 15.22
CA ALA A 161 0.53 -11.17 16.53
C ALA A 161 -0.16 -12.41 17.10
N ARG A 162 -1.50 -12.45 17.12
CA ARG A 162 -2.25 -13.64 17.58
C ARG A 162 -1.94 -14.91 16.77
N ASN A 163 -1.76 -14.77 15.47
CA ASN A 163 -1.42 -15.91 14.60
C ASN A 163 -0.01 -16.43 14.85
N VAL A 164 0.94 -15.53 15.14
CA VAL A 164 2.31 -15.90 15.51
C VAL A 164 2.30 -16.59 16.88
N ASP A 165 1.59 -16.04 17.86
CA ASP A 165 1.47 -16.63 19.20
C ASP A 165 0.85 -18.04 19.15
N SER A 166 -0.19 -18.23 18.34
CA SER A 166 -0.82 -19.55 18.17
C SER A 166 0.10 -20.56 17.48
N ALA A 167 0.85 -20.14 16.47
CA ALA A 167 1.85 -20.98 15.83
C ALA A 167 2.99 -21.37 16.78
N MET A 168 3.46 -20.45 17.63
CA MET A 168 4.47 -20.73 18.66
C MET A 168 3.94 -21.70 19.73
N ALA A 169 2.69 -21.53 20.16
CA ALA A 169 2.04 -22.48 21.05
C ALA A 169 1.96 -23.88 20.42
N GLU A 170 1.60 -23.99 19.13
CA GLU A 170 1.58 -25.27 18.41
C GLU A 170 2.97 -25.91 18.33
N CYS A 171 4.02 -25.13 18.05
CA CYS A 171 5.41 -25.60 18.08
C CYS A 171 5.77 -26.22 19.44
N SER A 172 5.47 -25.53 20.54
CA SER A 172 5.76 -26.03 21.89
C SER A 172 5.04 -27.34 22.23
N GLN A 173 3.79 -27.49 21.76
CA GLN A 173 3.00 -28.71 21.95
C GLN A 173 3.57 -29.88 21.15
N LEU A 174 4.02 -29.62 19.92
CA LEU A 174 4.66 -30.64 19.08
C LEU A 174 5.99 -31.10 19.70
N ASP A 175 6.74 -30.22 20.35
CA ASP A 175 7.98 -30.61 21.04
C ASP A 175 7.72 -31.52 22.23
N GLU A 176 6.74 -31.19 23.06
CA GLU A 176 6.33 -32.07 24.16
C GLU A 176 5.76 -33.39 23.65
N TYR A 177 5.10 -33.40 22.48
CA TYR A 177 4.65 -34.63 21.84
C TYR A 177 5.81 -35.50 21.36
N VAL A 178 6.80 -34.92 20.66
CA VAL A 178 7.99 -35.64 20.20
C VAL A 178 8.79 -36.20 21.38
N LYS A 179 8.96 -35.42 22.47
CA LYS A 179 9.61 -35.91 23.70
C LYS A 179 8.89 -37.13 24.28
N ARG A 180 7.56 -37.13 24.29
CA ARG A 180 6.75 -38.29 24.74
C ARG A 180 6.94 -39.50 23.84
N LEU A 181 6.94 -39.31 22.52
CA LEU A 181 7.22 -40.40 21.56
C LEU A 181 8.64 -40.96 21.72
N ASP A 182 9.63 -40.10 21.97
CA ASP A 182 11.01 -40.52 22.20
C ASP A 182 11.16 -41.27 23.53
N ALA A 183 10.46 -40.84 24.58
CA ALA A 183 10.43 -41.55 25.85
C ALA A 183 9.77 -42.93 25.72
N ALA A 184 8.65 -43.03 25.00
CA ALA A 184 7.97 -44.29 24.72
C ALA A 184 8.87 -45.24 23.92
N ALA A 185 9.55 -44.73 22.89
CA ALA A 185 10.43 -45.53 22.04
C ALA A 185 11.65 -46.13 22.77
N ARG A 186 12.00 -45.65 23.98
CA ARG A 186 13.06 -46.26 24.81
C ARG A 186 12.60 -47.50 25.57
N GLN A 187 11.30 -47.74 25.66
CA GLN A 187 10.75 -48.93 26.29
C GLN A 187 10.82 -50.12 25.33
N PRO A 188 11.07 -51.35 25.82
CA PRO A 188 10.98 -52.55 25.00
C PRO A 188 9.54 -52.73 24.53
N GLN A 189 9.36 -52.79 23.21
CA GLN A 189 8.06 -52.83 22.55
C GLN A 189 8.10 -53.77 21.35
N ASP A 190 6.93 -54.28 20.98
CA ASP A 190 6.76 -55.09 19.77
C ASP A 190 7.15 -54.29 18.50
N VAL A 191 7.52 -55.02 17.44
CA VAL A 191 7.96 -54.44 16.17
C VAL A 191 6.90 -53.50 15.58
N TYR A 192 5.63 -53.90 15.63
CA TYR A 192 4.54 -53.06 15.11
C TYR A 192 4.40 -51.74 15.87
N SER A 193 4.51 -51.78 17.20
CA SER A 193 4.51 -50.57 18.02
C SER A 193 5.70 -49.65 17.74
N GLN A 194 6.89 -50.19 17.47
CA GLN A 194 8.06 -49.38 17.12
C GLN A 194 7.89 -48.66 15.78
N ASP A 195 7.36 -49.34 14.77
CA ASP A 195 7.10 -48.73 13.46
C ASP A 195 6.01 -47.64 13.54
N ARG A 196 4.98 -47.86 14.35
CA ARG A 196 3.98 -46.85 14.63
C ARG A 196 4.58 -45.61 15.30
N LEU A 197 5.45 -45.78 16.31
CA LEU A 197 6.11 -44.65 16.97
C LEU A 197 7.03 -43.88 16.01
N ARG A 198 7.69 -44.58 15.07
CA ARG A 198 8.52 -43.95 14.03
C ARG A 198 7.66 -43.10 13.08
N SER A 199 6.51 -43.59 12.64
CA SER A 199 5.63 -42.85 11.73
C SER A 199 4.98 -41.64 12.40
N GLU A 200 4.53 -41.78 13.65
CA GLU A 200 4.00 -40.66 14.44
C GLU A 200 5.05 -39.57 14.69
N ARG A 201 6.30 -39.97 14.97
CA ARG A 201 7.41 -39.03 15.13
C ARG A 201 7.73 -38.29 13.83
N HIS A 202 7.74 -39.00 12.70
CA HIS A 202 7.95 -38.38 11.38
C HIS A 202 6.87 -37.33 11.11
N ALA A 203 5.59 -37.68 11.30
CA ALA A 203 4.47 -36.77 11.10
C ALA A 203 4.56 -35.51 11.99
N ALA A 204 4.95 -35.66 13.26
CA ALA A 204 5.14 -34.55 14.17
C ALA A 204 6.28 -33.61 13.73
N ARG A 205 7.42 -34.18 13.28
CA ARG A 205 8.56 -33.39 12.76
C ARG A 205 8.23 -32.68 11.45
N ASP A 206 7.50 -33.32 10.54
CA ASP A 206 7.02 -32.70 9.30
C ASP A 206 6.07 -31.53 9.59
N ARG A 207 5.21 -31.66 10.60
CA ARG A 207 4.34 -30.56 11.03
C ARG A 207 5.16 -29.39 11.57
N ARG A 208 6.16 -29.65 12.42
CA ARG A 208 7.09 -28.63 12.91
C ARG A 208 7.83 -27.92 11.78
N PHE A 209 8.33 -28.67 10.80
CA PHE A 209 9.01 -28.11 9.63
C PHE A 209 8.09 -27.18 8.83
N ARG A 210 6.84 -27.60 8.58
CA ARG A 210 5.86 -26.76 7.87
C ARG A 210 5.49 -25.48 8.61
N LEU A 211 5.51 -25.49 9.93
CA LEU A 211 5.26 -24.32 10.77
C LEU A 211 6.50 -23.44 10.95
N GLY A 212 7.69 -23.89 10.49
CA GLY A 212 8.94 -23.15 10.65
C GLY A 212 9.43 -23.08 12.10
N CYS A 213 9.06 -24.05 12.94
CA CYS A 213 9.56 -24.13 14.32
C CYS A 213 11.09 -24.30 14.31
N GLN A 214 11.82 -23.44 15.04
CA GLN A 214 13.28 -23.52 15.20
C GLN A 214 13.65 -24.32 16.44
#